data_AF-M8AKZ3-F1
#
_entry.id   AF-M8AKZ3-F1
#
_cell.length_a   1.000
_cell.length_b   1.000
_cell.length_c   1.000
_cell.angle_alpha   90.00
_cell.angle_beta   90.00
_cell.angle_gamma   90.00
#
_symmetry.space_group_name_H-M   'P 1'
#
loop_
_entity.id
_entity.type
_entity.pdbx_description
1 polymer ?
#
loop_
_entity_poly.entity_id
_entity_poly.type
_entity_poly.pdbx_seq_one_letter_code
_entity_poly.pdbx_strand_id
1 'polypeptide(L)'
;MGPILPSRPRAPNMYGPALATLIGQNVQGCIIHAFAFRGGDDDADDGAHLPSPCSGNGKWNDLFWAVHPGGRQILDNIDKVLQLEPEKLAASRHVLREYGNMSSATIVFVLDELRQRRSLLPEWGAMMAFGPGITIETMVLRCPR
;
A
#
# COMPACT_ATOMS: atom_id res chain seq x y z
N MET A 1 -37.72 -12.15 13.83
CA MET A 1 -37.16 -11.22 12.83
C MET A 1 -36.51 -10.07 13.58
N GLY A 2 -35.18 -10.00 13.60
CA GLY A 2 -34.46 -8.90 14.25
C GLY A 2 -34.54 -7.62 13.43
N PRO A 3 -34.43 -6.42 14.05
CA PRO A 3 -34.46 -5.17 13.32
C PRO A 3 -33.25 -5.05 12.38
N ILE A 4 -33.49 -4.69 11.13
CA ILE A 4 -32.47 -4.30 10.16
C ILE A 4 -31.91 -2.95 10.64
N LEU A 5 -30.67 -2.94 11.15
CA LEU A 5 -29.99 -1.71 11.50
C LEU A 5 -29.83 -0.84 10.24
N PRO A 6 -30.11 0.47 10.31
CA PRO A 6 -29.91 1.37 9.18
C PRO A 6 -28.43 1.36 8.77
N SER A 7 -28.18 1.26 7.47
CA SER A 7 -26.83 1.36 6.91
C SER A 7 -26.19 2.67 7.36
N ARG A 8 -25.02 2.60 8.03
CA ARG A 8 -24.26 3.78 8.45
C ARG A 8 -24.04 4.71 7.25
N PRO A 9 -24.20 6.05 7.43
CA PRO A 9 -23.86 7.00 6.38
C PRO A 9 -22.39 6.81 5.99
N ARG A 10 -22.15 6.69 4.69
CA ARG A 10 -20.81 6.53 4.11
C ARG A 10 -20.00 7.79 4.49
N ALA A 11 -18.88 7.62 5.19
CA ALA A 11 -18.05 8.75 5.60
C ALA A 11 -17.71 9.62 4.37
N PRO A 12 -17.75 10.96 4.49
CA PRO A 12 -17.39 11.83 3.38
C PRO A 12 -15.98 11.48 2.90
N ASN A 13 -15.81 11.39 1.58
CA ASN A 13 -14.51 11.13 0.99
C ASN A 13 -13.58 12.30 1.34
N MET A 14 -12.69 12.09 2.32
CA MET A 14 -11.74 13.09 2.82
C MET A 14 -10.77 13.56 1.72
N TYR A 15 -10.76 12.88 0.56
CA TYR A 15 -9.74 12.98 -0.46
C TYR A 15 -10.37 13.19 -1.84
N GLY A 16 -10.36 14.44 -2.31
CA GLY A 16 -10.82 14.82 -3.65
C GLY A 16 -9.87 14.38 -4.78
N PRO A 17 -10.28 14.50 -6.05
CA PRO A 17 -9.52 14.03 -7.22
C PRO A 17 -8.14 14.67 -7.37
N ALA A 18 -7.95 15.91 -6.89
CA ALA A 18 -6.66 16.59 -6.90
C ALA A 18 -5.61 15.87 -6.03
N LEU A 19 -6.01 15.36 -4.86
CA LEU A 19 -5.08 14.66 -3.97
C LEU A 19 -4.64 13.33 -4.57
N ALA A 20 -5.58 12.58 -5.13
CA ALA A 20 -5.29 11.29 -5.74
C ALA A 20 -4.29 11.46 -6.91
N THR A 21 -4.38 12.55 -7.68
CA THR A 21 -3.41 12.88 -8.74
C THR A 21 -2.02 13.18 -8.18
N LEU A 22 -1.95 14.00 -7.13
CA LEU A 22 -0.68 14.40 -6.52
C LEU A 22 0.04 13.22 -5.86
N ILE A 23 -0.71 12.32 -5.22
CA ILE A 23 -0.21 11.02 -4.77
C ILE A 23 0.39 10.25 -5.95
N GLY A 24 -0.37 10.10 -7.03
CA GLY A 24 0.09 9.39 -8.23
C GLY A 24 1.40 9.95 -8.81
N GLN A 25 1.58 11.27 -8.80
CA GLN A 25 2.80 11.91 -9.32
C GLN A 25 4.05 11.65 -8.47
N ASN A 26 3.90 11.34 -7.18
CA ASN A 26 5.02 11.25 -6.24
C ASN A 26 5.30 9.84 -5.71
N VAL A 27 4.34 8.92 -5.83
CA VAL A 27 4.44 7.55 -5.28
C VAL A 27 5.68 6.80 -5.78
N GLN A 28 6.00 6.88 -7.08
CA GLN A 28 7.20 6.22 -7.62
C GLN A 28 8.48 6.74 -6.97
N GLY A 29 8.63 8.06 -6.85
CA GLY A 29 9.79 8.68 -6.22
C GLY A 29 9.93 8.27 -4.74
N CYS A 30 8.86 8.34 -3.96
CA CYS A 30 8.87 7.96 -2.55
C CYS A 30 9.31 6.50 -2.32
N ILE A 31 8.92 5.59 -3.21
CA ILE A 31 9.29 4.18 -3.10
C ILE A 31 10.74 3.97 -3.52
N ILE A 32 11.16 4.55 -4.65
CA ILE A 32 12.56 4.48 -5.11
C ILE A 32 13.50 4.98 -4.01
N HIS A 33 13.18 6.10 -3.38
CA HIS A 33 13.97 6.63 -2.27
C HIS A 33 13.99 5.69 -1.05
N ALA A 34 12.86 5.06 -0.70
CA ALA A 34 12.81 4.11 0.42
C ALA A 34 13.67 2.85 0.17
N PHE A 35 13.69 2.35 -1.06
CA PHE A 35 14.57 1.22 -1.44
C PHE A 35 16.04 1.63 -1.56
N ALA A 36 16.34 2.86 -2.03
CA ALA A 36 17.69 3.37 -2.15
C ALA A 36 18.35 3.64 -0.78
N PHE A 37 17.59 4.16 0.19
CA PHE A 37 18.09 4.43 1.55
C PHE A 37 18.66 3.18 2.22
N ARG A 38 18.04 2.01 2.01
CA ARG A 38 18.52 0.74 2.58
C ARG A 38 19.82 0.21 1.93
N GLY A 39 20.20 0.72 0.75
CA GLY A 39 21.45 0.33 0.10
C GLY A 39 22.68 1.10 0.58
N GLY A 40 22.51 2.10 1.45
CA GLY A 40 23.57 3.03 1.86
C GLY A 40 24.17 2.79 3.25
N ASP A 41 23.45 2.14 4.17
CA ASP A 41 23.84 2.05 5.58
C ASP A 41 23.81 0.57 6.03
N ASP A 42 24.96 -0.03 6.31
CA ASP A 42 25.16 -1.33 6.98
C ASP A 42 25.51 -2.55 6.10
N ASP A 43 26.81 -2.84 6.08
CA ASP A 43 27.41 -4.16 5.93
C ASP A 43 26.87 -5.14 7.01
N ALA A 44 25.71 -5.75 6.75
CA ALA A 44 25.25 -6.93 7.48
C ALA A 44 24.74 -7.99 6.48
N ASP A 45 25.65 -8.91 6.20
CA ASP A 45 25.49 -10.17 5.50
C ASP A 45 24.25 -10.93 5.94
N ASP A 46 23.27 -11.02 5.03
CA ASP A 46 22.07 -11.83 5.20
C ASP A 46 21.58 -12.35 3.84
N GLY A 47 22.48 -12.47 2.84
CA GLY A 47 22.25 -13.08 1.52
C GLY A 47 21.05 -12.60 0.66
N ALA A 48 20.20 -11.72 1.19
CA ALA A 48 18.94 -11.31 0.59
C ALA A 48 19.18 -10.08 -0.25
N HIS A 49 19.50 -10.32 -1.52
CA HIS A 49 19.63 -9.26 -2.51
C HIS A 49 18.31 -8.46 -2.54
N LEU A 50 18.37 -7.21 -2.07
CA LEU A 50 17.23 -6.30 -2.17
C LEU A 50 16.88 -6.15 -3.66
N PRO A 51 15.61 -6.31 -4.07
CA PRO A 51 15.25 -6.07 -5.46
C PRO A 51 15.56 -4.61 -5.77
N SER A 52 16.50 -4.36 -6.68
CA SER A 52 16.80 -3.00 -7.12
C SER A 52 15.64 -2.51 -8.00
N PRO A 53 14.82 -1.54 -7.55
CA PRO A 53 13.72 -1.01 -8.35
C PRO A 53 14.25 0.00 -9.37
N CYS A 54 15.28 -0.37 -10.13
CA CYS A 54 15.79 0.46 -11.22
C CYS A 54 14.89 0.25 -12.44
N SER A 55 14.03 1.23 -12.67
CA SER A 55 13.36 1.63 -13.93
C SER A 55 12.83 0.51 -14.83
N GLY A 56 11.63 0.00 -14.52
CA GLY A 56 10.87 -0.83 -15.46
C GLY A 56 9.48 -1.18 -14.92
N ASN A 57 8.46 -1.16 -15.78
CA ASN A 57 7.05 -1.33 -15.38
C ASN A 57 6.72 -2.71 -14.76
N GLY A 58 7.54 -3.74 -14.98
CA GLY A 58 7.29 -5.09 -14.43
C GLY A 58 7.71 -5.28 -12.97
N LYS A 59 8.66 -4.48 -12.46
CA LYS A 59 9.29 -4.73 -11.14
C LYS A 59 8.38 -4.49 -9.94
N TRP A 60 7.37 -3.63 -10.07
CA TRP A 60 6.43 -3.36 -9.00
C TRP A 60 5.58 -4.59 -8.66
N ASN A 61 5.39 -5.48 -9.63
CA ASN A 61 4.66 -6.72 -9.46
C ASN A 61 5.51 -7.85 -8.83
N ASP A 62 6.79 -7.64 -8.57
CA ASP A 62 7.60 -8.59 -7.78
C ASP A 62 7.44 -8.37 -6.27
N LEU A 63 6.74 -7.30 -5.86
CA LEU A 63 6.52 -6.92 -4.47
C LEU A 63 5.11 -7.32 -3.98
N PHE A 64 4.96 -7.50 -2.67
CA PHE A 64 3.66 -7.34 -2.02
C PHE A 64 3.40 -5.87 -1.65
N TRP A 65 2.12 -5.50 -1.54
CA TRP A 65 1.71 -4.12 -1.31
C TRP A 65 0.76 -3.99 -0.12
N ALA A 66 1.16 -3.16 0.84
CA ALA A 66 0.33 -2.74 1.96
C ALA A 66 0.00 -1.24 1.80
N VAL A 67 -1.11 -0.92 1.13
CA VAL A 67 -1.48 0.47 0.87
C VAL A 67 -2.64 0.89 1.76
N HIS A 68 -2.49 1.99 2.49
CA HIS A 68 -3.56 2.59 3.29
C HIS A 68 -4.71 3.01 2.38
N PRO A 69 -5.91 2.42 2.52
CA PRO A 69 -7.02 2.70 1.64
C PRO A 69 -7.82 3.90 2.17
N GLY A 70 -7.28 5.11 2.02
CA GLY A 70 -7.99 6.34 2.44
C GLY A 70 -9.30 6.57 1.66
N GLY A 71 -9.40 5.97 0.47
CA GLY A 71 -10.59 5.91 -0.38
C GLY A 71 -10.29 5.11 -1.65
N ARG A 72 -11.33 4.76 -2.42
CA ARG A 72 -11.20 3.93 -3.63
C ARG A 72 -10.28 4.57 -4.69
N GLN A 73 -10.39 5.89 -4.87
CA GLN A 73 -9.59 6.64 -5.85
C GLN A 73 -8.08 6.60 -5.57
N ILE A 74 -7.68 6.49 -4.30
CA ILE A 74 -6.26 6.36 -3.92
C ILE A 74 -5.71 5.04 -4.47
N LEU A 75 -6.41 3.93 -4.20
CA LEU A 75 -6.00 2.61 -4.69
C LEU A 75 -5.98 2.56 -6.21
N ASP A 76 -7.03 3.08 -6.87
CA ASP A 76 -7.14 3.09 -8.33
C ASP A 76 -6.01 3.90 -9.00
N ASN A 77 -5.59 5.01 -8.39
CA ASN A 77 -4.47 5.79 -8.92
C ASN A 77 -3.11 5.13 -8.69
N ILE A 78 -2.90 4.49 -7.55
CA ILE A 78 -1.66 3.75 -7.26
C ILE A 78 -1.51 2.58 -8.24
N ASP A 79 -2.58 1.80 -8.37
CA ASP A 79 -2.73 0.71 -9.35
C ASP A 79 -2.37 1.20 -10.77
N LYS A 80 -2.98 2.29 -11.22
CA LYS A 80 -2.73 2.89 -12.55
C LYS A 80 -1.30 3.38 -12.74
N VAL A 81 -0.73 4.09 -11.77
CA VAL A 81 0.61 4.70 -11.89
C VAL A 81 1.71 3.64 -11.84
N LEU A 82 1.54 2.64 -10.98
CA LEU A 82 2.52 1.57 -10.80
C LEU A 82 2.26 0.39 -11.74
N GLN A 83 1.15 0.38 -12.48
CA GLN A 83 0.73 -0.70 -13.35
C GLN A 83 0.70 -2.04 -12.61
N LEU A 84 0.03 -2.05 -11.45
CA LEU A 84 -0.04 -3.23 -10.62
C LEU A 84 -1.00 -4.27 -11.22
N GLU A 85 -0.70 -5.53 -10.99
CA GLU A 85 -1.65 -6.60 -11.23
C GLU A 85 -2.84 -6.48 -10.26
N PRO A 86 -4.07 -6.86 -10.66
CA PRO A 86 -5.29 -6.68 -9.87
C PRO A 86 -5.21 -7.24 -8.44
N GLU A 87 -4.42 -8.29 -8.25
CA GLU A 87 -4.24 -9.02 -7.00
C GLU A 87 -3.38 -8.25 -6.00
N LYS A 88 -2.52 -7.33 -6.45
CA LYS A 88 -1.53 -6.66 -5.59
C LYS A 88 -2.16 -5.78 -4.52
N LEU A 89 -3.28 -5.13 -4.84
CA LEU A 89 -4.04 -4.32 -3.89
C LEU A 89 -5.23 -5.06 -3.28
N ALA A 90 -5.33 -6.38 -3.45
CA ALA A 90 -6.49 -7.15 -2.98
C ALA A 90 -6.71 -7.04 -1.47
N ALA A 91 -5.63 -7.03 -0.67
CA ALA A 91 -5.74 -6.85 0.79
C ALA A 91 -6.26 -5.45 1.15
N SER A 92 -5.69 -4.38 0.58
CA SER A 92 -6.18 -3.01 0.79
C SER A 92 -7.63 -2.82 0.35
N ARG A 93 -8.00 -3.38 -0.80
CA ARG A 93 -9.38 -3.33 -1.32
C ARG A 93 -10.34 -4.13 -0.45
N HIS A 94 -9.91 -5.28 0.10
CA HIS A 94 -10.71 -6.07 1.03
C HIS A 94 -11.00 -5.26 2.30
N VAL A 95 -9.97 -4.72 2.95
CA VAL A 95 -10.13 -3.93 4.18
C VAL A 95 -11.02 -2.71 3.96
N LEU A 96 -10.83 -1.99 2.86
CA LEU A 96 -11.70 -0.85 2.52
C LEU A 96 -13.16 -1.25 2.37
N ARG A 97 -13.43 -2.42 1.77
CA ARG A 97 -14.79 -2.90 1.53
C ARG A 97 -15.47 -3.33 2.82
N GLU A 98 -14.78 -4.08 3.68
CA GLU A 98 -15.36 -4.63 4.91
C GLU A 98 -15.45 -3.59 6.03
N TYR A 99 -14.43 -2.73 6.17
CA TYR A 99 -14.29 -1.85 7.33
C TYR A 99 -14.34 -0.35 6.99
N GLY A 100 -14.18 0.02 5.72
CA GLY A 100 -14.04 1.41 5.31
C GLY A 100 -12.69 2.01 5.72
N ASN A 101 -12.59 3.34 5.65
CA ASN A 101 -11.44 4.08 6.16
C ASN A 101 -11.62 4.33 7.66
N MET A 102 -10.86 3.60 8.47
CA MET A 102 -10.80 3.73 9.94
C MET A 102 -9.65 4.65 10.39
N SER A 103 -9.27 5.62 9.55
CA SER A 103 -8.08 6.47 9.76
C SER A 103 -6.78 5.65 9.84
N SER A 104 -5.79 6.09 10.60
CA SER A 104 -4.46 5.46 10.71
C SER A 104 -4.52 3.96 11.01
N ALA A 105 -5.48 3.49 11.82
CA ALA A 105 -5.64 2.08 12.15
C ALA A 105 -5.86 1.17 10.92
N THR A 106 -6.36 1.71 9.82
CA THR A 106 -6.69 0.94 8.61
C THR A 106 -5.47 0.21 8.04
N ILE A 107 -4.26 0.78 8.13
CA ILE A 107 -3.06 0.12 7.60
C ILE A 107 -2.73 -1.15 8.36
N VAL A 108 -2.99 -1.19 9.67
CA VAL A 108 -2.77 -2.37 10.52
C VAL A 108 -3.69 -3.52 10.10
N PHE A 109 -4.93 -3.21 9.72
CA PHE A 109 -5.86 -4.21 9.18
C PHE A 109 -5.42 -4.74 7.83
N VAL A 110 -4.81 -3.91 6.98
CA VAL A 110 -4.21 -4.36 5.71
C VAL A 110 -3.04 -5.31 5.96
N LEU A 111 -2.18 -5.00 6.94
CA LEU A 111 -1.10 -5.88 7.34
C LEU A 111 -1.61 -7.21 7.90
N ASP A 112 -2.69 -7.20 8.70
CA ASP A 112 -3.28 -8.44 9.20
C ASP A 112 -3.86 -9.30 8.06
N GLU A 113 -4.55 -8.68 7.10
CA GLU A 113 -5.07 -9.36 5.92
C GLU A 113 -3.93 -9.99 5.08
N LEU A 114 -2.82 -9.27 4.91
CA LEU A 114 -1.63 -9.80 4.24
C LEU A 114 -0.99 -10.95 5.04
N ARG A 115 -0.91 -10.83 6.37
CA ARG A 115 -0.39 -11.88 7.27
C ARG A 115 -1.21 -13.17 7.14
N GLN A 116 -2.53 -13.08 7.00
CA GLN A 116 -3.40 -14.24 6.76
C GLN A 116 -3.12 -14.91 5.39
N ARG A 117 -2.62 -14.15 4.42
CA ARG A 117 -2.26 -14.60 3.06
C ARG A 117 -0.75 -14.82 2.87
N ARG A 118 0.03 -14.88 3.95
CA ARG A 118 1.50 -14.83 3.93
C ARG A 118 2.16 -15.80 2.93
N SER A 119 1.60 -16.99 2.74
CA SER A 119 2.18 -18.03 1.88
C SER A 119 2.19 -17.66 0.39
N LEU A 120 1.45 -16.62 0.01
CA LEU A 120 1.34 -16.13 -1.36
C LEU A 120 2.13 -14.83 -1.58
N LEU A 121 2.76 -14.29 -0.54
CA LEU A 121 3.47 -13.02 -0.64
C LEU A 121 4.90 -13.23 -1.13
N PRO A 122 5.40 -12.35 -2.02
CA PRO A 122 6.83 -12.20 -2.23
C PRO A 122 7.60 -11.93 -0.93
N GLU A 123 8.91 -12.16 -0.94
CA GLU A 123 9.76 -11.87 0.23
C GLU A 123 9.82 -10.37 0.55
N TRP A 124 9.73 -9.52 -0.46
CA TRP A 124 9.83 -8.07 -0.32
C TRP A 124 8.51 -7.38 -0.63
N GLY A 125 8.24 -6.28 0.07
CA GLY A 125 7.04 -5.50 -0.13
C GLY A 125 7.22 -4.03 0.20
N ALA A 126 6.25 -3.24 -0.24
CA ALA A 126 6.17 -1.82 0.04
C ALA A 126 4.89 -1.53 0.83
N MET A 127 5.03 -0.74 1.90
CA MET A 127 3.92 -0.17 2.63
C MET A 127 3.81 1.33 2.34
N MET A 128 2.59 1.82 2.18
CA MET A 128 2.32 3.23 1.92
C MET A 128 1.14 3.75 2.73
N ALA A 129 1.29 4.93 3.32
CA ALA A 129 0.22 5.67 3.97
C ALA A 129 0.21 7.15 3.56
N PHE A 130 -0.96 7.79 3.72
CA PHE A 130 -1.21 9.16 3.28
C PHE A 130 -1.78 9.99 4.43
N GLY A 131 -1.13 11.11 4.74
CA GLY A 131 -1.47 11.97 5.88
C GLY A 131 -1.91 13.38 5.48
N PRO A 132 -2.42 14.18 6.45
CA PRO A 132 -2.67 15.61 6.26
C PRO A 132 -1.43 16.35 5.73
N GLY A 133 -1.63 17.39 4.91
CA GLY A 133 -0.52 18.14 4.32
C GLY A 133 0.12 17.46 3.10
N ILE A 134 -0.53 16.44 2.52
CA ILE A 134 -0.04 15.69 1.34
C ILE A 134 1.28 14.98 1.67
N THR A 135 1.36 14.39 2.86
CA THR A 135 2.49 13.55 3.25
C THR A 135 2.27 12.13 2.74
N ILE A 136 3.30 11.56 2.11
CA ILE A 136 3.36 10.14 1.76
C ILE A 136 4.40 9.51 2.69
N GLU A 137 3.96 8.52 3.46
CA GLU A 137 4.84 7.69 4.28
C GLU A 137 5.07 6.37 3.55
N THR A 138 6.34 5.98 3.37
CA THR A 138 6.73 4.72 2.71
C THR A 138 7.64 3.90 3.62
N MET A 139 7.43 2.59 3.63
CA MET A 139 8.32 1.64 4.31
C MET A 139 8.57 0.43 3.41
N VAL A 140 9.81 -0.07 3.40
CA VAL A 140 10.14 -1.35 2.78
C VAL A 140 9.97 -2.45 3.83
N LEU A 141 9.20 -3.47 3.49
CA LEU A 141 8.90 -4.61 4.35
C LEU A 141 9.57 -5.86 3.80
N ARG A 142 10.03 -6.72 4.71
CA ARG A 142 10.50 -8.08 4.40
C ARG A 142 9.57 -9.08 5.08
N CYS A 143 9.04 -10.03 4.31
CA CYS A 143 8.33 -11.20 4.79
C CYS A 143 9.30 -12.39 4.75
N PRO A 144 9.96 -12.73 5.87
CA PRO A 144 10.85 -13.90 5.91
C PRO A 144 10.06 -15.19 5.64
N ARG A 145 10.72 -16.15 4.99
CA ARG A 145 10.15 -17.48 4.72
C ARG A 145 10.31 -18.42 5.89
#